data_AF-A0A1F8Q5F9-F1
#
_entry.id   AF-A0A1F8Q5F9-F1
#
_cell.length_a   1.000
_cell.length_b   1.000
_cell.length_c   1.000
_cell.angle_alpha   90.00
_cell.angle_beta   90.00
_cell.angle_gamma   90.00
#
_symmetry.space_group_name_H-M   'P 1'
#
loop_
_entity.id
_entity.type
_entity.pdbx_description
1 polymer ?
#
loop_
_entity_poly.entity_id
_entity_poly.type
_entity_poly.pdbx_seq_one_letter_code
_entity_poly.pdbx_strand_id
1 'polypeptide(L)'
;MPELIEIGIDVLNPVQPVCMDPALIKEKFGDRLCFWGSIDEQHTLPFGNPGQVSEEVVRRLDTIGKSGGLILGPTHHVQLDTPMQNFWAMVNSITQTPCS
;
A
#
# COMPACT_ATOMS: atom_id res chain seq x y z
N MET A 1 -5.18 13.42 -11.40
CA MET A 1 -5.84 12.10 -11.45
C MET A 1 -6.73 11.95 -12.67
N PRO A 2 -7.73 12.84 -12.93
CA PRO A 2 -8.60 12.68 -14.11
C PRO A 2 -7.83 12.68 -15.43
N GLU A 3 -6.88 13.60 -15.58
CA GLU A 3 -5.99 13.68 -16.75
C GLU A 3 -5.13 12.42 -16.91
N LEU A 4 -4.64 11.85 -15.80
CA LEU A 4 -3.85 10.61 -15.83
C LEU A 4 -4.67 9.43 -16.37
N ILE A 5 -5.96 9.37 -16.00
CA ILE A 5 -6.87 8.34 -16.50
C ILE A 5 -7.21 8.61 -17.97
N GLU A 6 -7.36 9.87 -18.37
CA GLU A 6 -7.63 10.25 -19.76
C GLU A 6 -6.48 9.91 -20.71
N ILE A 7 -5.22 10.08 -20.27
CA ILE A 7 -4.05 9.65 -21.04
C ILE A 7 -3.85 8.13 -21.05
N GLY A 8 -4.71 7.38 -20.35
CA GLY A 8 -4.79 5.92 -20.43
C GLY A 8 -3.85 5.15 -19.51
N ILE A 9 -3.49 5.67 -18.34
CA ILE A 9 -2.74 4.85 -17.36
C ILE A 9 -3.65 3.81 -16.71
N ASP A 10 -3.15 2.59 -16.53
CA ASP A 10 -3.85 1.51 -15.81
C ASP A 10 -3.52 1.48 -14.31
N VAL A 11 -2.31 1.92 -13.93
CA VAL A 11 -1.78 1.80 -12.57
C VAL A 11 -1.26 3.16 -12.09
N LEU A 12 -1.77 3.62 -10.95
CA LEU A 12 -1.20 4.75 -10.22
C LEU A 12 -0.05 4.27 -9.32
N ASN A 13 1.15 4.77 -9.61
CA ASN A 13 2.37 4.53 -8.83
C ASN A 13 3.14 5.85 -8.64
N PRO A 14 3.54 6.23 -7.42
CA PRO A 14 3.28 5.55 -6.14
C PRO A 14 1.99 6.03 -5.45
N VAL A 15 1.41 5.18 -4.60
CA VAL A 15 0.45 5.60 -3.57
C VAL A 15 1.19 5.84 -2.27
N GLN A 16 1.36 7.12 -1.88
CA GLN A 16 2.13 7.55 -0.72
C GLN A 16 1.21 8.00 0.43
N PRO A 17 1.06 7.21 1.52
CA PRO A 17 0.11 7.51 2.60
C PRO A 17 0.32 8.85 3.31
N VAL A 18 1.56 9.37 3.33
CA VAL A 18 1.89 10.66 3.95
C VAL A 18 1.37 11.84 3.15
N CYS A 19 1.24 11.70 1.83
CA CYS A 19 0.81 12.78 0.93
C CYS A 19 -0.66 12.67 0.51
N MET A 20 -1.25 11.49 0.65
CA MET A 20 -2.60 11.20 0.20
C MET A 20 -3.24 10.06 1.00
N ASP A 21 -4.57 10.12 1.14
CA ASP A 21 -5.35 9.03 1.73
C ASP A 21 -5.58 7.91 0.69
N PRO A 22 -5.00 6.71 0.88
CA PRO A 22 -5.17 5.60 -0.06
C PRO A 22 -6.63 5.15 -0.20
N ALA A 23 -7.40 5.19 0.89
CA ALA A 23 -8.81 4.75 0.88
C ALA A 23 -9.68 5.73 0.09
N LEU A 24 -9.47 7.03 0.28
CA LEU A 24 -10.19 8.07 -0.47
C LEU A 24 -9.90 8.00 -1.98
N ILE A 25 -8.68 7.64 -2.36
CA ILE A 25 -8.32 7.48 -3.77
C ILE A 25 -8.99 6.24 -4.36
N LYS A 26 -9.02 5.12 -3.62
CA LYS A 26 -9.75 3.91 -4.02
C LYS A 26 -11.24 4.23 -4.24
N GLU A 27 -11.87 4.96 -3.33
CA GLU A 27 -13.28 5.35 -3.46
C GLU A 27 -13.53 6.16 -4.75
N LYS A 28 -12.64 7.11 -5.07
CA LYS A 28 -12.83 8.02 -6.20
C LYS A 28 -12.45 7.43 -7.55
N PHE A 29 -11.47 6.53 -7.59
CA PHE A 29 -10.82 6.12 -8.83
C PHE A 29 -10.63 4.61 -8.99
N GLY A 30 -11.03 3.81 -8.00
CA GLY A 30 -10.80 2.37 -7.96
C GLY A 30 -11.47 1.54 -9.06
N ASP A 31 -12.51 2.08 -9.69
CA ASP A 31 -13.18 1.44 -10.85
C ASP A 31 -12.40 1.61 -12.16
N ARG A 32 -11.38 2.49 -12.17
CA ARG A 32 -10.63 2.86 -13.37
C ARG A 32 -9.13 2.69 -13.23
N LEU A 33 -8.62 2.56 -12.01
CA LEU A 33 -7.20 2.47 -11.72
C LEU A 33 -6.89 1.34 -10.76
N CYS A 34 -5.78 0.67 -11.04
CA CYS A 34 -5.04 -0.10 -10.05
C CYS A 34 -4.05 0.81 -9.30
N PHE A 35 -3.61 0.36 -8.14
CA PHE A 35 -2.74 1.10 -7.24
C PHE A 35 -1.50 0.30 -6.90
N TRP A 36 -0.34 0.96 -6.87
CA TRP A 36 0.93 0.34 -6.46
C TRP A 36 1.48 1.03 -5.21
N GLY A 37 1.81 0.24 -4.19
CA GLY A 37 2.55 0.69 -3.01
C GLY A 37 1.68 0.70 -1.75
N SER A 38 1.62 1.86 -1.09
CA SER A 38 0.80 2.19 0.10
C SER A 38 1.29 1.74 1.48
N ILE A 39 2.40 1.01 1.60
CA ILE A 39 3.04 0.78 2.90
C ILE A 39 3.99 1.94 3.22
N ASP A 40 3.84 2.52 4.40
CA ASP A 40 4.68 3.64 4.87
C ASP A 40 6.12 3.18 5.18
N GLU A 41 7.03 3.56 4.28
CA GLU A 41 8.47 3.35 4.38
C GLU A 41 9.21 4.43 5.17
N GLN A 42 8.54 5.52 5.53
CA GLN A 42 9.13 6.63 6.28
C GLN A 42 8.90 6.52 7.78
N HIS A 43 7.82 5.84 8.20
CA HIS A 43 7.50 5.67 9.63
C HIS A 43 7.27 4.21 10.02
N THR A 44 6.27 3.53 9.45
CA THR A 44 5.87 2.21 9.93
C THR A 44 6.96 1.16 9.73
N LEU A 45 7.56 1.08 8.53
CA LEU A 45 8.64 0.13 8.27
C LEU A 45 9.91 0.40 9.09
N PRO A 46 10.47 1.61 9.16
CA PRO A 46 11.72 1.86 9.89
C PRO A 46 11.54 1.96 11.41
N PHE A 47 10.43 2.51 11.91
CA PHE A 47 10.28 2.87 13.33
C PHE A 47 9.13 2.17 14.05
N GLY A 48 8.24 1.49 13.33
CA GLY A 48 7.18 0.69 13.92
C GLY A 48 7.70 -0.63 14.50
N ASN A 49 6.79 -1.39 15.11
CA ASN A 49 7.01 -2.79 15.49
C ASN A 49 6.31 -3.75 14.50
N PRO A 50 6.66 -5.06 14.51
CA PRO A 50 6.06 -6.05 13.60
C PRO A 50 4.53 -6.10 13.59
N GLY A 51 3.89 -5.87 14.75
CA GLY A 51 2.43 -5.81 14.86
C GLY A 51 1.86 -4.61 14.12
N GLN A 52 2.45 -3.43 14.29
CA GLN A 52 2.03 -2.21 13.57
C GLN A 52 2.19 -2.34 12.05
N VAL A 53 3.26 -2.98 11.59
CA VAL A 53 3.45 -3.29 10.17
C VAL A 53 2.35 -4.22 9.66
N SER A 54 2.06 -5.28 10.43
CA SER A 54 1.00 -6.24 10.08
C SER A 54 -0.38 -5.57 10.02
N GLU A 55 -0.69 -4.73 11.00
CA GLU A 55 -1.92 -3.94 11.05
C GLU A 55 -2.05 -2.98 9.86
N GLU A 56 -0.95 -2.34 9.46
CA GLU A 56 -0.96 -1.50 8.26
C GLU A 56 -1.23 -2.32 7.00
N VAL A 57 -0.57 -3.48 6.82
CA VAL A 57 -0.82 -4.38 5.68
C VAL A 57 -2.29 -4.77 5.63
N VAL A 58 -2.86 -5.27 6.72
CA VAL A 58 -4.28 -5.66 6.80
C VAL A 58 -5.18 -4.47 6.47
N ARG A 59 -4.91 -3.29 7.04
CA ARG A 59 -5.67 -2.08 6.74
C ARG A 59 -5.64 -1.72 5.25
N ARG A 60 -4.50 -1.87 4.57
CA ARG A 60 -4.41 -1.61 3.12
C ARG A 60 -5.21 -2.63 2.31
N LEU A 61 -5.12 -3.91 2.67
CA LEU A 61 -5.89 -4.97 2.03
C LEU A 61 -7.41 -4.74 2.20
N ASP A 62 -7.86 -4.35 3.39
CA ASP A 62 -9.28 -4.10 3.70
C ASP A 62 -9.85 -2.81 3.08
N THR A 63 -8.98 -1.88 2.68
CA THR A 63 -9.38 -0.57 2.15
C THR A 63 -9.10 -0.45 0.65
N ILE A 64 -7.86 -0.11 0.29
CA ILE A 64 -7.44 0.10 -1.10
C ILE A 64 -7.38 -1.22 -1.90
N GLY A 65 -7.12 -2.33 -1.21
CA GLY A 65 -7.09 -3.68 -1.81
C GLY A 65 -8.46 -4.32 -1.97
N LYS A 66 -9.50 -3.75 -1.37
CA LYS A 66 -10.85 -4.33 -1.41
C LYS A 66 -11.35 -4.44 -2.83
N SER A 67 -11.85 -5.63 -3.18
CA SER A 67 -12.31 -5.95 -4.55
C SER A 67 -11.19 -5.85 -5.60
N GLY A 68 -9.94 -6.04 -5.19
CA GLY A 68 -8.77 -6.07 -6.07
C GLY A 68 -8.21 -4.69 -6.45
N GLY A 69 -7.31 -4.67 -7.42
CA GLY A 69 -6.70 -3.43 -7.94
C GLY A 69 -5.59 -2.84 -7.07
N LEU A 70 -4.98 -3.62 -6.17
CA LEU A 70 -3.82 -3.22 -5.38
C LEU A 70 -2.63 -4.16 -5.62
N ILE A 71 -1.49 -3.57 -5.98
CA ILE A 71 -0.16 -4.18 -5.96
C ILE A 71 0.53 -3.64 -4.71
N LEU A 72 0.39 -4.35 -3.59
CA LEU A 72 0.87 -3.89 -2.30
C LEU A 72 2.41 -3.95 -2.23
N GLY A 73 3.01 -2.88 -1.70
CA GLY A 73 4.42 -2.83 -1.35
C GLY A 73 4.76 -1.54 -0.61
N PRO A 74 6.03 -1.31 -0.27
CA PRO A 74 6.49 0.01 0.16
C PRO A 74 6.15 1.06 -0.90
N THR A 75 5.86 2.30 -0.49
CA THR A 75 5.61 3.40 -1.46
C THR A 75 6.82 3.59 -2.39
N HIS A 76 8.02 3.47 -1.83
CA HIS A 76 9.29 3.53 -2.55
C HIS A 76 10.10 2.24 -2.35
N HIS A 77 11.35 2.35 -1.93
CA HIS A 77 12.22 1.21 -1.67
C HIS A 77 12.34 0.98 -0.16
N VAL A 78 12.50 -0.28 0.23
CA VAL A 78 12.94 -0.63 1.58
C VAL A 78 14.33 -0.02 1.80
N GLN A 79 14.48 0.75 2.88
CA GLN A 79 15.75 1.39 3.24
C GLN A 79 16.50 0.58 4.32
N LEU A 80 17.78 0.89 4.50
CA LEU A 80 18.69 0.15 5.40
C LEU A 80 18.30 0.25 6.89
N ASP A 81 17.48 1.23 7.23
CA ASP A 81 16.91 1.45 8.56
C ASP A 81 15.66 0.62 8.84
N THR A 82 15.11 -0.10 7.84
CA THR A 82 14.02 -1.05 8.05
C THR A 82 14.54 -2.29 8.80
N PRO A 83 14.07 -2.55 10.03
CA PRO A 83 14.45 -3.77 10.74
C PRO A 83 13.97 -5.01 9.99
N MET A 84 14.79 -6.05 9.94
CA MET A 84 14.44 -7.31 9.27
C MET A 84 13.13 -7.92 9.77
N GLN A 85 12.82 -7.75 11.05
CA GLN A 85 11.56 -8.23 11.63
C GLN A 85 10.34 -7.52 11.03
N ASN A 86 10.46 -6.21 10.75
CA ASN A 86 9.39 -5.42 10.12
C ASN A 86 9.23 -5.81 8.64
N PHE A 87 10.35 -6.01 7.93
CA PHE A 87 10.31 -6.53 6.56
C PHE A 87 9.58 -7.88 6.48
N TRP A 88 9.96 -8.83 7.35
CA TRP A 88 9.31 -10.14 7.40
C TRP A 88 7.86 -10.06 7.89
N ALA A 89 7.54 -9.17 8.81
CA ALA A 89 6.16 -8.92 9.21
C ALA A 89 5.31 -8.50 7.99
N MET A 90 5.79 -7.54 7.19
CA MET A 90 5.12 -7.13 5.96
C MET A 90 4.90 -8.31 5.02
N VAL A 91 5.96 -9.06 4.67
CA VAL A 91 5.88 -10.20 3.73
C VAL A 91 4.94 -11.30 4.26
N ASN A 92 5.03 -11.63 5.54
CA ASN A 92 4.21 -12.67 6.15
C ASN A 92 2.73 -12.23 6.19
N SER A 93 2.44 -10.99 6.58
CA SER A 93 1.06 -10.47 6.58
C SER A 93 0.45 -10.47 5.18
N ILE A 94 1.22 -10.12 4.14
CA ILE A 94 0.73 -10.17 2.75
C ILE A 94 0.36 -11.60 2.35
N THR A 95 1.24 -12.55 2.64
CA THR A 95 1.08 -13.95 2.19
C THR A 95 0.08 -14.75 3.01
N GLN A 96 -0.21 -14.33 4.25
CA GLN A 96 -1.12 -15.02 5.17
C GLN A 96 -2.51 -14.39 5.22
N THR A 97 -2.70 -13.16 4.74
CA THR A 97 -4.01 -12.50 4.72
C THR A 97 -4.74 -12.84 3.43
N PRO A 98 -5.90 -13.53 3.48
CA PRO A 98 -6.70 -13.80 2.29
C PRO A 98 -7.20 -12.50 1.65
N CYS A 99 -7.12 -12.39 0.33
CA CYS A 99 -7.75 -11.29 -0.39
C CYS A 99 -9.28 -11.45 -0.35
N SER A 100 -10.01 -10.37 -0.09
CA SER A 100 -11.48 -10.31 -0.04
C SER A 100 -12.10 -9.61 -1.25
#